data_AF-A0A7G8WD29-F1
#
_entry.id   AF-A0A7G8WD29-F1
#
_cell.length_a   1.000
_cell.length_b   1.000
_cell.length_c   1.000
_cell.angle_alpha   90.00
_cell.angle_beta   90.00
_cell.angle_gamma   90.00
#
_symmetry.space_group_name_H-M   'P 1'
#
loop_
_entity.id
_entity.type
_entity.pdbx_description
1 polymer ?
#
loop_
_entity_poly.entity_id
_entity_poly.type
_entity_poly.pdbx_seq_one_letter_code
_entity_poly.pdbx_strand_id
1 'polypeptide(L)'
;MTETVELRNKPELKIILNEDEFEIVDASEPKNSGIYSFGELKNAELNAERTNWLISILSVIVDFLTGSGNGGKFKTKSNLNIEMEKRNLKIWLIDADFVKAQRITELINSKKPTHNTV
;
A
#
# COMPACT_ATOMS: atom_id res chain seq x y z
N MET A 1 -9.42 1.98 -21.44
CA MET A 1 -10.52 1.73 -20.47
C MET A 1 -10.10 2.29 -19.12
N THR A 2 -10.98 3.03 -18.45
CA THR A 2 -10.67 3.66 -17.16
C THR A 2 -11.27 2.82 -16.02
N GLU A 3 -10.45 2.47 -15.02
CA GLU A 3 -10.90 1.74 -13.82
C GLU A 3 -10.67 2.61 -12.58
N THR A 4 -11.74 2.86 -11.81
CA THR A 4 -11.66 3.62 -10.56
C THR A 4 -11.79 2.66 -9.38
N VAL A 5 -10.81 2.67 -8.48
CA VAL A 5 -10.80 1.89 -7.25
C VAL A 5 -10.82 2.82 -6.06
N GLU A 6 -11.97 2.92 -5.41
CA GLU A 6 -12.13 3.62 -4.14
C GLU A 6 -11.69 2.72 -2.98
N LEU A 7 -10.63 3.15 -2.30
CA LEU A 7 -10.01 2.44 -1.17
C LEU A 7 -10.60 2.87 0.16
N ARG A 8 -10.95 4.15 0.33
CA ARG A 8 -11.60 4.70 1.53
C ARG A 8 -12.38 5.96 1.21
N ASN A 9 -13.52 6.15 1.87
CA ASN A 9 -14.42 7.26 1.56
C ASN A 9 -14.07 8.53 2.37
N LYS A 10 -13.57 8.39 3.61
CA LYS A 10 -13.23 9.51 4.50
C LYS A 10 -12.00 9.23 5.36
N PRO A 11 -10.94 10.07 5.32
CA PRO A 11 -10.65 11.00 4.22
C PRO A 11 -10.50 10.24 2.90
N GLU A 12 -10.96 10.83 1.79
CA GLU A 12 -11.01 10.16 0.49
C GLU A 12 -9.64 9.60 0.09
N LEU A 13 -9.63 8.33 -0.31
CA LEU A 13 -8.49 7.67 -0.93
C LEU A 13 -9.00 6.81 -2.09
N LYS A 14 -8.64 7.18 -3.31
CA LYS A 14 -8.95 6.41 -4.52
C LYS A 14 -7.81 6.47 -5.52
N ILE A 15 -7.75 5.44 -6.36
CA ILE A 15 -6.80 5.34 -7.46
C ILE A 15 -7.60 5.13 -8.74
N ILE A 16 -7.29 5.91 -9.77
CA ILE A 16 -7.94 5.85 -11.08
C ILE A 16 -6.88 5.39 -12.07
N LEU A 17 -7.09 4.24 -12.71
CA LEU A 17 -6.22 3.73 -13.76
C LEU A 17 -6.75 4.18 -15.11
N ASN A 18 -5.89 4.83 -15.89
CA ASN A 18 -6.12 5.13 -17.29
C ASN A 18 -5.26 4.19 -18.17
N GLU A 19 -5.14 4.51 -19.46
CA GLU A 19 -4.39 3.71 -20.41
C GLU A 19 -2.89 3.71 -20.09
N ASP A 20 -2.28 4.91 -20.07
CA ASP A 20 -0.83 5.13 -19.91
C ASP A 20 -0.44 5.77 -18.58
N GLU A 21 -1.42 6.12 -17.75
CA GLU A 21 -1.22 6.80 -16.47
C GLU A 21 -2.21 6.33 -15.40
N PHE A 22 -1.91 6.68 -14.16
CA PHE A 22 -2.80 6.52 -13.02
C PHE A 22 -2.85 7.81 -12.20
N GLU A 23 -4.03 8.09 -11.66
CA GLU A 23 -4.27 9.21 -10.76
C GLU A 23 -4.44 8.68 -9.34
N ILE A 24 -3.83 9.37 -8.38
CA ILE A 24 -4.04 9.15 -6.96
C ILE A 24 -4.77 10.38 -6.42
N VAL A 25 -5.86 10.12 -5.69
CA VAL A 25 -6.53 11.13 -4.86
C VAL A 25 -6.44 10.65 -3.43
N ASP A 26 -5.63 11.34 -2.63
CA ASP A 26 -5.41 11.08 -1.21
C ASP A 26 -5.66 12.38 -0.42
N ALA A 27 -6.87 12.52 0.11
CA ALA A 27 -7.26 13.67 0.90
C ALA A 27 -6.55 13.70 2.28
N SER A 28 -5.97 12.58 2.74
CA SER A 28 -5.22 12.52 3.99
C SER A 28 -3.80 13.03 3.82
N GLU A 29 -3.16 12.73 2.69
CA GLU A 29 -1.85 13.24 2.29
C GLU A 29 -1.90 13.82 0.87
N PRO A 30 -2.36 15.08 0.71
CA PRO A 30 -2.52 15.72 -0.60
C PRO A 30 -1.24 15.75 -1.45
N LYS A 31 -0.06 15.69 -0.83
CA LYS A 31 1.25 15.58 -1.51
C LYS A 31 1.39 14.31 -2.38
N ASN A 32 0.65 13.25 -2.06
CA ASN A 32 0.61 12.01 -2.83
C ASN A 32 -0.41 12.09 -3.97
N SER A 33 -1.29 13.09 -3.94
CA SER A 33 -2.30 13.26 -4.97
C SER A 33 -1.68 13.81 -6.26
N GLY A 34 -2.14 13.31 -7.39
CA GLY A 34 -1.67 13.72 -8.70
C GLY A 34 -1.76 12.61 -9.74
N ILE A 35 -1.26 12.92 -10.93
CA ILE A 35 -1.24 12.03 -12.08
C ILE A 35 0.19 11.52 -12.29
N TYR A 36 0.31 10.23 -12.60
CA TYR A 36 1.57 9.49 -12.66
C TYR A 36 1.59 8.59 -13.89
N SER A 37 2.66 8.63 -14.68
CA SER A 37 2.79 7.76 -15.86
C SER A 37 3.23 6.34 -15.47
N PHE A 38 2.64 5.33 -16.09
CA PHE A 38 3.17 3.95 -15.98
C PHE A 38 4.58 3.83 -16.56
N GLY A 39 4.96 4.69 -17.51
CA GLY A 39 6.31 4.71 -18.08
C GLY A 39 7.41 5.01 -17.06
N GLU A 40 7.07 5.75 -15.99
CA GLU A 40 8.01 6.07 -14.90
C GLU A 40 7.90 5.08 -13.73
N LEU A 41 7.05 4.05 -13.81
CA LEU A 41 6.80 3.10 -12.73
C LEU A 41 7.93 2.06 -12.65
N LYS A 42 8.62 2.01 -11.50
CA LYS A 42 9.61 0.95 -11.21
C LYS A 42 8.98 -0.22 -10.48
N ASN A 43 8.19 0.05 -9.44
CA ASN A 43 7.60 -1.00 -8.62
C ASN A 43 6.39 -0.47 -7.82
N ALA A 44 5.44 -1.34 -7.53
CA ALA A 44 4.39 -1.08 -6.53
C ALA A 44 4.36 -2.23 -5.52
N GLU A 45 4.46 -1.92 -4.23
CA GLU A 45 4.51 -2.91 -3.15
C GLU A 45 3.47 -2.60 -2.08
N LEU A 46 2.67 -3.61 -1.75
CA LEU A 46 1.72 -3.55 -0.65
C LEU A 46 2.37 -4.04 0.64
N ASN A 47 2.63 -3.11 1.55
CA ASN A 47 3.12 -3.41 2.89
C ASN A 47 1.94 -3.60 3.84
N ALA A 48 1.64 -4.85 4.19
CA ALA A 48 0.66 -5.18 5.22
C ALA A 48 1.15 -4.72 6.60
N GLU A 49 0.22 -4.35 7.47
CA GLU A 49 0.48 -4.17 8.90
C GLU A 49 1.11 -5.46 9.42
N ARG A 50 2.40 -5.40 9.75
CA ARG A 50 3.05 -6.46 10.51
C ARG A 50 2.47 -6.42 11.92
N THR A 51 1.25 -6.91 12.08
CA THR A 51 0.93 -7.59 13.34
C THR A 51 1.96 -8.71 13.38
N ASN A 52 2.77 -8.71 14.42
CA ASN A 52 3.82 -9.68 14.65
C ASN A 52 3.17 -11.06 14.91
N TRP A 53 2.30 -11.56 14.04
CA TRP A 53 1.46 -12.73 14.27
C TRP A 53 2.30 -14.00 14.32
N LEU A 54 3.39 -14.06 13.55
CA LEU A 54 4.45 -15.06 13.70
C LEU A 54 5.12 -14.99 15.08
N ILE A 55 5.26 -13.79 15.65
CA ILE A 55 5.63 -13.65 17.06
C ILE A 55 4.46 -13.99 17.98
N SER A 56 3.18 -13.72 17.68
CA SER A 56 2.05 -14.11 18.54
C SER A 56 1.94 -15.62 18.71
N ILE A 57 2.15 -16.43 17.66
CA ILE A 57 2.11 -17.90 17.80
C ILE A 57 3.27 -18.39 18.70
N LEU A 58 4.45 -17.76 18.60
CA LEU A 58 5.60 -18.04 19.46
C LEU A 58 5.50 -17.41 20.86
N SER A 59 4.74 -16.31 21.01
CA SER A 59 4.53 -15.58 22.28
C SER A 59 3.46 -16.25 23.13
N VAL A 60 2.48 -16.94 22.54
CA VAL A 60 1.50 -17.74 23.30
C VAL A 60 2.21 -18.79 24.16
N ILE A 61 3.36 -19.30 23.75
CA ILE A 61 4.15 -20.24 24.53
C ILE A 61 4.99 -19.53 25.61
N VAL A 62 5.37 -18.26 25.44
CA VAL A 62 6.24 -17.53 26.38
C VAL A 62 5.45 -16.67 27.38
N ASP A 63 4.33 -16.06 26.98
CA ASP A 63 3.48 -15.23 27.86
C ASP A 63 2.74 -16.07 28.91
N PHE A 64 2.53 -17.36 28.68
CA PHE A 64 2.05 -18.29 29.72
C PHE A 64 3.09 -18.50 30.84
N LEU A 65 4.36 -18.22 30.57
CA LEU A 65 5.49 -18.52 31.46
C LEU A 65 6.07 -17.30 32.20
N THR A 66 5.92 -16.07 31.68
CA THR A 66 6.67 -14.91 32.22
C THR A 66 5.84 -13.75 32.76
N GLY A 67 4.51 -13.83 32.75
CA GLY A 67 3.63 -13.00 33.60
C GLY A 67 4.01 -11.52 33.70
N SER A 68 4.44 -10.88 32.61
CA SER A 68 4.79 -9.46 32.60
C SER A 68 5.01 -9.00 31.16
N GLY A 69 4.25 -8.01 30.72
CA GLY A 69 4.45 -7.48 29.38
C GLY A 69 3.46 -6.41 28.98
N ASN A 70 3.65 -5.19 29.51
CA ASN A 70 3.16 -3.96 28.90
C ASN A 70 3.75 -3.82 27.48
N GLY A 71 3.18 -4.54 26.52
CA GLY A 71 3.56 -4.47 25.12
C GLY A 71 2.84 -3.31 24.44
N GLY A 72 3.43 -2.11 24.51
CA GLY A 72 3.04 -1.00 23.66
C GLY A 72 3.05 -1.46 22.20
N LYS A 73 1.86 -1.67 21.63
CA LYS A 73 1.67 -2.08 20.23
C LYS A 73 2.15 -0.95 19.31
N PHE A 74 3.42 -1.00 18.89
CA PHE A 74 3.88 -0.21 17.75
C PHE A 74 3.23 -0.80 16.49
N LYS A 75 2.04 -0.31 16.17
CA LYS A 75 1.29 -0.66 14.96
C LYS A 75 1.94 0.01 13.76
N THR A 76 2.79 -0.71 13.03
CA THR A 76 3.28 -0.26 11.72
C THR A 76 2.10 -0.30 10.75
N LYS A 77 1.47 0.85 10.50
CA LYS A 77 0.26 0.96 9.65
C LYS A 77 0.53 0.47 8.22
N SER A 78 -0.42 -0.31 7.67
CA SER A 78 -0.38 -0.78 6.28
C SER A 78 -0.20 0.39 5.32
N ASN A 79 0.60 0.20 4.27
CA ASN A 79 0.82 1.20 3.23
C ASN A 79 1.05 0.57 1.86
N LEU A 80 0.68 1.30 0.81
CA LEU A 80 1.07 1.02 -0.57
C LEU A 80 2.24 1.94 -0.91
N ASN A 81 3.38 1.34 -1.24
CA ASN A 81 4.57 2.06 -1.68
C ASN A 81 4.68 1.96 -3.21
N ILE A 82 4.71 3.09 -3.90
CA ILE A 82 4.87 3.14 -5.35
C ILE A 82 6.20 3.83 -5.64
N GLU A 83 7.14 3.06 -6.18
CA GLU A 83 8.44 3.53 -6.60
C GLU A 83 8.35 4.00 -8.05
N MET A 84 8.56 5.30 -8.26
CA MET A 84 8.68 5.91 -9.57
C MET A 84 10.16 6.21 -9.86
N GLU A 85 10.48 6.56 -11.10
CA GLU A 85 11.86 6.89 -11.48
C GLU A 85 12.50 7.99 -10.62
N LYS A 86 11.73 9.05 -10.35
CA LYS A 86 12.20 10.29 -9.69
C LYS A 86 11.71 10.47 -8.25
N ARG A 87 10.71 9.69 -7.82
CA ARG A 87 10.07 9.87 -6.51
C ARG A 87 9.44 8.58 -6.00
N ASN A 88 9.31 8.49 -4.68
CA ASN A 88 8.58 7.41 -4.01
C ASN A 88 7.30 7.96 -3.41
N LEU A 89 6.19 7.27 -3.62
CA LEU A 89 4.89 7.60 -3.08
C LEU A 89 4.55 6.59 -2.00
N LYS A 90 4.34 7.07 -0.79
CA LYS A 90 3.93 6.23 0.33
C LYS A 90 2.50 6.55 0.72
N ILE A 91 1.58 5.70 0.31
CA ILE A 91 0.14 5.85 0.52
C ILE A 91 -0.27 5.05 1.75
N TRP A 92 -0.71 5.73 2.81
CA TRP A 92 -1.15 5.05 4.03
C TRP A 92 -2.55 4.47 3.88
N LEU A 93 -2.70 3.18 4.21
CA LEU A 93 -3.94 2.42 4.05
C LEU A 93 -4.74 2.33 5.36
N ILE A 94 -4.75 3.42 6.15
CA ILE A 94 -5.47 3.48 7.42
C ILE A 94 -6.98 3.41 7.13
N ASP A 95 -7.68 2.41 7.66
CA ASP A 95 -9.12 2.20 7.43
C ASP A 95 -9.48 2.10 5.93
N ALA A 96 -8.52 1.69 5.09
CA ALA A 96 -8.73 1.46 3.67
C ALA A 96 -9.04 -0.02 3.40
N ASP A 97 -9.79 -0.28 2.33
CA ASP A 97 -10.09 -1.62 1.86
C ASP A 97 -8.82 -2.29 1.32
N PHE A 98 -8.24 -3.17 2.13
CA PHE A 98 -6.97 -3.84 1.84
C PHE A 98 -7.08 -4.81 0.66
N VAL A 99 -8.23 -5.45 0.44
CA VAL A 99 -8.44 -6.35 -0.69
C VAL A 99 -8.41 -5.56 -1.99
N LYS A 100 -9.07 -4.39 -2.02
CA LYS A 100 -8.96 -3.47 -3.15
C LYS A 100 -7.55 -2.92 -3.31
N ALA A 101 -6.85 -2.63 -2.21
CA ALA A 101 -5.45 -2.18 -2.24
C ALA A 101 -4.50 -3.23 -2.84
N GLN A 102 -4.74 -4.51 -2.56
CA GLN A 102 -4.00 -5.61 -3.18
C GLN A 102 -4.28 -5.69 -4.67
N ARG A 103 -5.57 -5.70 -5.06
CA ARG A 103 -5.97 -5.77 -6.46
C ARG A 103 -5.40 -4.60 -7.28
N ILE A 104 -5.47 -3.37 -6.76
CA ILE A 104 -4.94 -2.20 -7.47
C ILE A 104 -3.41 -2.24 -7.60
N THR A 105 -2.71 -2.80 -6.61
CA THR A 105 -1.24 -3.00 -6.67
C THR A 105 -0.87 -3.97 -7.79
N GLU A 106 -1.59 -5.09 -7.91
CA GLU A 106 -1.39 -6.07 -8.98
C GLU A 106 -1.67 -5.46 -10.36
N LEU A 107 -2.75 -4.67 -10.49
CA LEU A 107 -3.09 -3.97 -11.73
C LEU A 107 -2.03 -2.94 -12.14
N ILE A 108 -1.54 -2.13 -11.20
CA ILE A 108 -0.47 -1.15 -11.44
C ILE A 108 0.79 -1.86 -11.94
N ASN A 109 1.20 -2.94 -11.26
CA ASN A 109 2.38 -3.72 -11.67
C ASN A 109 2.20 -4.42 -13.02
N SER A 110 0.98 -4.85 -13.37
CA SER A 110 0.71 -5.47 -14.68
C SER A 110 0.90 -4.51 -15.87
N LYS A 111 0.76 -3.20 -15.61
CA LYS A 111 0.97 -2.12 -16.58
C LYS A 111 2.39 -1.55 -16.57
N LYS A 112 3.28 -2.11 -15.74
CA LYS A 112 4.68 -1.73 -15.73
C LYS A 112 5.30 -1.97 -17.12
N PRO A 113 6.07 -1.01 -17.66
CA PRO A 113 6.78 -1.23 -18.90
C PRO A 113 7.74 -2.41 -18.73
N THR A 114 7.59 -3.43 -19.58
CA THR A 114 8.62 -4.46 -19.74
C THR A 114 9.84 -3.78 -20.34
N HIS A 115 10.81 -3.42 -19.51
CA HIS A 115 12.16 -3.18 -20.01
C HIS A 115 12.66 -4.52 -20.57
N ASN A 116 12.43 -4.72 -21.86
CA ASN A 116 13.17 -5.70 -22.63
C ASN A 116 14.63 -5.22 -22.58
N THR A 117 15.41 -5.78 -21.66
CA THR A 117 16.87 -5.75 -21.73
C THR A 117 17.24 -6.43 -23.04
N VAL A 118 17.61 -5.60 -24.03
CA VAL A 118 18.21 -6.01 -25.30
C VAL A 118 19.65 -6.44 -25.05
#